data_AF-A0A949LKQ5-F1
#
_entry.id   AF-A0A949LKQ5-F1
#
_cell.length_a   1.000
_cell.length_b   1.000
_cell.length_c   1.000
_cell.angle_alpha   90.00
_cell.angle_beta   90.00
_cell.angle_gamma   90.00
#
_symmetry.space_group_name_H-M   'P 1'
#
loop_
_entity.id
_entity.type
_entity.pdbx_description
1 polymer ?
#
loop_
_entity_poly.entity_id
_entity_poly.type
_entity_poly.pdbx_seq_one_letter_code
_entity_poly.pdbx_strand_id
1 'polypeptide(L)'
;MLCTEKMDLVAEFYAAVGLQLEKEKHGAGPEHFSFRSDVCVEIYPPRTPADATFLLRVDVADVDASVASLKSKFSYEGLVISEPEALKTGKKSIVRDPDGRVVELFQAYRP
;
A
#
# COMPACT_ATOMS: atom_id res chain seq x y z
N MET A 1 3.46 7.07 -8.32
CA MET A 1 4.41 7.68 -7.37
C MET A 1 3.65 8.11 -6.14
N LEU A 2 4.17 7.80 -4.95
CA LEU A 2 3.66 8.17 -3.63
C LEU A 2 4.71 9.08 -2.98
N CYS A 3 4.41 10.35 -2.73
CA CYS A 3 5.35 11.27 -2.11
C CYS A 3 5.06 11.37 -0.61
N THR A 4 6.07 11.15 0.23
CA THR A 4 5.88 11.08 1.67
C THR A 4 7.12 11.51 2.45
N GLU A 5 6.91 12.11 3.62
CA GLU A 5 7.97 12.33 4.62
C GLU A 5 8.32 11.04 5.39
N LYS A 6 7.47 10.01 5.31
CA LYS A 6 7.52 8.78 6.11
C LYS A 6 7.88 7.57 5.26
N MET A 7 8.90 7.69 4.41
CA MET A 7 9.17 6.71 3.34
C MET A 7 9.29 5.28 3.83
N ASP A 8 10.05 5.03 4.91
CA ASP A 8 10.25 3.68 5.45
C ASP A 8 8.94 3.10 5.98
N LEU A 9 8.12 3.89 6.69
CA LEU A 9 6.82 3.44 7.21
C LEU A 9 5.83 3.11 6.08
N VAL A 10 5.81 3.94 5.03
CA VAL A 10 4.96 3.70 3.85
C VAL A 10 5.47 2.46 3.10
N ALA A 11 6.78 2.28 2.97
CA ALA A 11 7.34 1.09 2.35
C ALA A 11 7.03 -0.18 3.14
N GLU A 12 7.17 -0.16 4.47
CA GLU A 12 6.80 -1.26 5.35
C GLU A 12 5.31 -1.60 5.26
N PHE A 13 4.44 -0.60 5.10
CA PHE A 13 3.00 -0.80 4.92
C PHE A 13 2.71 -1.57 3.63
N TYR A 14 3.27 -1.13 2.51
CA TYR A 14 3.07 -1.80 1.22
C TYR A 14 3.74 -3.18 1.17
N ALA A 15 4.87 -3.35 1.86
CA ALA A 15 5.49 -4.66 2.05
C ALA A 15 4.62 -5.62 2.87
N ALA A 16 3.91 -5.12 3.90
CA ALA A 16 3.00 -5.93 4.70
C ALA A 16 1.79 -6.47 3.93
N VAL A 17 1.41 -5.81 2.82
CA VAL A 17 0.36 -6.28 1.89
C VAL A 17 0.93 -7.02 0.67
N GLY A 18 2.24 -7.28 0.63
CA GLY A 18 2.89 -8.16 -0.35
C GLY A 18 3.66 -7.47 -1.48
N LEU A 19 3.81 -6.14 -1.46
CA LEU A 19 4.66 -5.46 -2.45
C LEU A 19 6.13 -5.56 -2.04
N GLN A 20 6.94 -6.24 -2.84
CA GLN A 20 8.39 -6.34 -2.64
C GLN A 20 9.07 -5.07 -3.15
N LEU A 21 9.27 -4.12 -2.25
CA LEU A 21 9.89 -2.83 -2.55
C LEU A 21 11.42 -2.93 -2.41
N GLU A 22 12.13 -2.39 -3.38
CA GLU A 22 13.59 -2.25 -3.36
C GLU A 22 13.98 -0.79 -3.19
N LYS A 23 15.09 -0.53 -2.48
CA LYS A 23 15.63 0.80 -2.32
C LYS A 23 16.50 1.14 -3.53
N GLU A 24 16.18 2.23 -4.21
CA GLU A 24 16.83 2.65 -5.45
C GLU A 24 17.32 4.11 -5.37
N LYS A 25 18.35 4.44 -6.16
CA LYS A 25 18.83 5.81 -6.37
C LYS A 25 19.31 5.97 -7.80
N HIS A 26 18.68 6.89 -8.54
CA HIS A 26 19.04 7.17 -9.93
C HIS A 26 19.86 8.45 -10.05
N GLY A 27 21.12 8.32 -10.46
CA GLY A 27 22.01 9.47 -10.69
C GLY A 27 22.09 10.40 -9.47
N ALA A 28 21.82 11.69 -9.70
CA ALA A 28 21.77 12.72 -8.64
C ALA A 28 20.39 12.83 -7.95
N GLY A 29 19.42 11.97 -8.31
CA GLY A 29 18.11 11.93 -7.69
C GLY A 29 18.15 11.45 -6.24
N PRO A 30 17.06 11.67 -5.48
CA PRO A 30 16.96 11.15 -4.14
C PRO A 30 16.87 9.62 -4.14
N GLU A 31 17.29 9.05 -3.02
CA GLU A 31 16.97 7.67 -2.71
C GLU A 31 15.45 7.52 -2.55
N HIS A 32 14.91 6.38 -2.98
CA HIS A 32 13.48 6.08 -2.97
C HIS A 32 13.24 4.58 -2.91
N PHE A 33 11.99 4.17 -2.70
CA PHE A 33 11.60 2.76 -2.85
C PHE A 33 10.84 2.57 -4.16
N SER A 34 11.00 1.39 -4.76
CA SER A 34 10.42 1.01 -6.04
C SER A 34 9.90 -0.41 -5.98
N PHE A 35 8.68 -0.62 -6.46
CA PHE A 35 8.10 -1.91 -6.74
C PHE A 35 7.79 -1.96 -8.24
N ARG A 36 8.29 -3.00 -8.91
CA ARG A 36 8.15 -3.15 -10.35
C ARG A 36 7.52 -4.50 -10.71
N SER A 37 6.36 -4.43 -11.33
CA SER A 37 5.71 -5.53 -12.03
C SER A 37 5.26 -5.05 -13.42
N ASP A 38 4.03 -5.36 -13.82
CA ASP A 38 3.36 -4.73 -14.97
C ASP A 38 3.07 -3.24 -14.72
N VAL A 39 3.05 -2.83 -13.45
CA VAL A 39 2.99 -1.43 -13.01
C VAL A 39 4.21 -1.08 -12.17
N CYS A 40 4.59 0.20 -12.18
CA CYS A 40 5.64 0.73 -11.31
C CYS A 40 5.01 1.56 -10.20
N VAL A 41 5.30 1.20 -8.95
CA VAL A 41 4.93 1.98 -7.76
C VAL A 41 6.21 2.45 -7.11
N GLU A 42 6.40 3.76 -7.03
CA GLU A 42 7.56 4.35 -6.38
C GLU A 42 7.12 5.17 -5.16
N ILE A 43 7.85 5.06 -4.05
CA ILE A 43 7.69 5.85 -2.84
C ILE A 43 8.88 6.81 -2.75
N TYR A 44 8.62 8.10 -2.91
CA TYR A 44 9.65 9.14 -2.95
C TYR A 44 9.56 10.08 -1.75
N PRO A 45 10.65 10.80 -1.44
CA PRO A 45 10.57 11.96 -0.56
C PRO A 45 9.58 13.00 -1.12
N PRO A 46 9.11 13.94 -0.29
CA PRO A 46 8.14 14.94 -0.72
C PRO A 46 8.62 15.72 -1.93
N ARG A 47 7.72 15.89 -2.90
CA ARG A 47 7.93 16.74 -4.09
C ARG A 47 6.72 17.67 -4.22
N THR A 48 6.92 18.83 -4.82
CA THR A 48 5.84 19.78 -5.12
C THR A 48 5.45 19.65 -6.58
N PRO A 49 4.15 19.56 -6.93
CA PRO A 49 2.99 19.49 -6.05
C PRO A 49 2.82 18.12 -5.36
N ALA A 50 2.22 18.13 -4.18
CA ALA A 50 1.92 16.94 -3.38
C ALA A 50 0.93 15.99 -4.09
N ASP A 51 0.88 14.75 -3.62
CA ASP A 51 0.17 13.63 -4.24
C ASP A 51 -1.25 13.96 -4.73
N ALA A 52 -1.59 13.38 -5.88
CA ALA A 52 -2.98 13.32 -6.34
C ALA A 52 -3.82 12.50 -5.36
N THR A 53 -5.09 12.89 -5.17
CA THR A 53 -6.06 12.06 -4.46
C THR A 53 -6.50 10.91 -5.36
N PHE A 54 -5.99 9.71 -5.10
CA PHE A 54 -6.44 8.49 -5.77
C PHE A 54 -6.72 7.39 -4.74
N LEU A 55 -7.55 6.43 -5.16
CA LEU A 55 -7.71 5.16 -4.48
C LEU A 55 -6.77 4.16 -5.15
N LEU A 56 -5.94 3.49 -4.36
CA LEU A 56 -5.08 2.41 -4.84
C LEU A 56 -5.76 1.08 -4.53
N ARG A 57 -5.99 0.25 -5.54
CA ARG A 57 -6.36 -1.15 -5.31
C ARG A 57 -5.12 -2.03 -5.39
N VAL A 58 -4.95 -2.90 -4.41
CA VAL A 58 -3.92 -3.93 -4.38
C VAL A 58 -4.60 -5.29 -4.37
N ASP A 59 -4.35 -6.07 -5.43
CA ASP A 59 -4.79 -7.45 -5.49
C ASP A 59 -3.86 -8.31 -4.62
N VAL A 60 -4.41 -8.93 -3.58
CA VAL A 60 -3.68 -9.75 -2.60
C VAL A 60 -4.15 -11.20 -2.67
N ALA A 61 -3.26 -12.13 -2.29
CA ALA A 61 -3.59 -13.55 -2.26
C ALA A 61 -4.63 -13.89 -1.17
N ASP A 62 -4.53 -13.21 -0.02
CA ASP A 62 -5.42 -13.40 1.13
C ASP A 62 -5.64 -12.04 1.83
N VAL A 63 -6.87 -11.54 1.80
CA VAL A 63 -7.23 -10.26 2.43
C VAL A 63 -7.16 -10.34 3.95
N ASP A 64 -7.57 -11.46 4.56
CA ASP A 64 -7.58 -11.60 6.03
C ASP A 64 -6.14 -11.60 6.55
N ALA A 65 -5.24 -12.36 5.89
CA ALA A 65 -3.83 -12.40 6.25
C ALA A 65 -3.15 -11.04 6.08
N SER A 66 -3.48 -10.31 5.01
CA SER A 66 -2.94 -8.96 4.77
C SER A 66 -3.40 -7.97 5.85
N VAL A 67 -4.68 -7.99 6.22
CA VAL A 67 -5.21 -7.13 7.29
C VAL A 67 -4.60 -7.51 8.65
N ALA A 68 -4.43 -8.80 8.94
CA ALA A 68 -3.76 -9.26 10.16
C ALA A 68 -2.29 -8.81 10.21
N SER A 69 -1.56 -8.92 9.11
CA SER A 69 -0.18 -8.42 8.96
C SER A 69 -0.09 -6.92 9.27
N LEU A 70 -1.00 -6.13 8.68
CA LEU A 70 -1.10 -4.69 8.95
C LEU A 70 -1.37 -4.41 10.44
N LYS A 71 -2.36 -5.05 11.05
CA LYS A 71 -2.71 -4.88 12.48
C LYS A 71 -1.56 -5.27 13.42
N SER A 72 -0.68 -6.18 13.01
CA SER A 72 0.47 -6.60 13.82
C SER A 72 1.63 -5.60 13.81
N LYS A 73 1.73 -4.77 12.75
CA LYS A 73 2.86 -3.85 12.52
C LYS A 73 2.48 -2.39 12.78
N PHE A 74 1.22 -2.04 12.60
CA PHE A 74 0.74 -0.67 12.67
C PHE A 74 -0.40 -0.53 13.68
N SER A 75 -0.39 0.57 14.42
CA SER A 75 -1.44 0.92 15.38
C SER A 75 -1.73 2.41 15.29
N TYR A 76 -2.67 2.77 14.42
CA TYR A 76 -3.20 4.14 14.32
C TYR A 76 -4.70 4.11 13.99
N GLU A 77 -5.39 5.19 14.37
CA GLU A 77 -6.82 5.33 14.12
C GLU A 77 -7.10 5.32 12.61
N GLY A 78 -8.11 4.55 12.21
CA GLY A 78 -8.51 4.45 10.82
C GLY A 78 -7.57 3.62 9.93
N LEU A 79 -6.62 2.86 10.51
CA LEU A 79 -5.83 1.86 9.77
C LEU A 79 -6.74 0.93 8.96
N VAL A 80 -7.81 0.42 9.57
CA VAL A 80 -8.85 -0.35 8.88
C VAL A 80 -10.13 0.47 8.86
N ILE A 81 -10.55 0.88 7.66
CA ILE A 81 -11.84 1.56 7.43
C ILE A 81 -12.98 0.54 7.34
N SER A 82 -12.72 -0.59 6.68
CA SER A 82 -13.67 -1.70 6.53
C SER A 82 -12.93 -3.01 6.74
N GLU A 83 -13.40 -3.80 7.70
CA GLU A 83 -12.93 -5.18 7.90
C GLU A 83 -13.14 -6.03 6.63
N PRO A 84 -12.41 -7.16 6.49
CA PRO A 84 -12.59 -8.09 5.38
C PRO A 84 -14.05 -8.52 5.19
N GLU A 85 -14.60 -8.22 4.00
CA GLU A 85 -15.99 -8.50 3.63
C GLU A 85 -16.03 -9.39 2.38
N ALA A 86 -16.84 -10.44 2.42
CA ALA A 86 -17.07 -11.32 1.27
C ALA A 86 -17.96 -10.64 0.22
N LEU A 87 -17.60 -10.81 -1.04
CA LEU A 87 -18.33 -10.34 -2.21
C LEU A 87 -18.65 -11.52 -3.13
N LYS A 88 -19.59 -11.33 -4.07
CA LYS A 88 -19.85 -12.33 -5.13
C LYS A 88 -18.61 -12.61 -5.99
N THR A 89 -17.69 -11.66 -6.10
CA THR A 89 -16.51 -11.70 -6.96
C THR A 89 -15.22 -12.00 -6.21
N GLY A 90 -15.25 -12.15 -4.88
CA GLY A 90 -14.05 -12.26 -4.07
C GLY A 90 -14.24 -11.81 -2.63
N LYS A 91 -13.20 -11.23 -2.04
CA LYS A 91 -13.21 -10.61 -0.72
C LYS A 91 -12.48 -9.27 -0.80
N LYS A 92 -12.91 -8.27 -0.04
CA LYS A 92 -12.23 -6.98 0.03
C LYS A 92 -12.11 -6.43 1.44
N SER A 93 -11.18 -5.51 1.64
CA SER A 93 -11.07 -4.67 2.83
C SER A 93 -10.60 -3.27 2.40
N ILE A 94 -10.98 -2.24 3.16
CA ILE A 94 -10.51 -0.87 2.94
C ILE A 94 -9.63 -0.47 4.11
N VAL A 95 -8.40 -0.05 3.81
CA VAL A 95 -7.40 0.36 4.80
C VAL A 95 -6.86 1.76 4.46
N ARG A 96 -6.19 2.40 5.43
CA ARG A 96 -5.43 3.64 5.19
C ARG A 96 -3.96 3.40 5.39
N ASP A 97 -3.14 3.92 4.47
CA ASP A 97 -1.69 3.93 4.63
C ASP A 97 -1.24 5.01 5.67
N PRO A 98 0.05 5.08 6.02
CA PRO A 98 0.56 6.04 7.01
C PRO A 98 0.39 7.53 6.68
N ASP A 99 0.06 7.88 5.44
CA ASP A 99 -0.28 9.25 5.03
C ASP A 99 -1.80 9.45 4.87
N GLY A 100 -2.59 8.43 5.18
CA GLY A 100 -4.05 8.47 5.12
C GLY A 100 -4.63 8.19 3.73
N ARG A 101 -3.81 7.74 2.76
CA ARG A 101 -4.32 7.34 1.44
C ARG A 101 -5.20 6.10 1.59
N VAL A 102 -6.31 6.07 0.86
CA VAL A 102 -7.24 4.94 0.88
C VAL A 102 -6.73 3.85 -0.04
N VAL A 103 -6.55 2.65 0.53
CA VAL A 103 -6.12 1.45 -0.19
C VAL A 103 -7.20 0.38 -0.09
N GLU A 104 -7.67 -0.11 -1.24
CA GLU A 104 -8.53 -1.29 -1.32
C GLU A 104 -7.65 -2.54 -1.44
N LEU A 105 -7.77 -3.45 -0.49
CA LEU A 105 -7.22 -4.80 -0.60
C LEU A 105 -8.30 -5.70 -1.22
N PHE A 106 -7.99 -6.36 -2.32
CA PHE A 106 -8.93 -7.24 -3.00
C PHE A 106 -8.33 -8.62 -3.25
N GLN A 107 -9.10 -9.66 -2.95
CA GLN A 107 -8.78 -11.04 -3.29
C GLN A 107 -9.87 -11.56 -4.22
N ALA A 108 -9.50 -11.90 -5.45
CA ALA A 108 -10.44 -12.48 -6.41
C ALA A 108 -10.94 -13.85 -5.93
N TYR A 109 -12.22 -14.13 -6.16
CA TYR A 109 -12.75 -15.47 -5.98
C TYR A 109 -12.07 -16.42 -6.98
N ARG A 110 -11.35 -17.42 -6.47
CA ARG A 110 -10.79 -18.51 -7.28
C ARG A 110 -11.58 -19.78 -6.93
N PRO A 111 -12.31 -20.38 -7.89
CA PRO A 111 -13.05 -21.62 -7.69
C PRO A 111 -12.12 -22.83 -7.51
#